data_AF-A0AAE9ZWM5-F1
#
_entry.id   AF-A0AAE9ZWM5-F1
#
_cell.length_a   1.000
_cell.length_b   1.000
_cell.length_c   1.000
_cell.angle_alpha   90.00
_cell.angle_beta   90.00
_cell.angle_gamma   90.00
#
_symmetry.space_group_name_H-M   'P 1'
#
loop_
_entity.id
_entity.type
_entity.pdbx_description
1 polymer ?
#
loop_
_entity_poly.entity_id
_entity_poly.type
_entity_poly.pdbx_seq_one_letter_code
_entity_poly.pdbx_strand_id
1 'polypeptide(L)'
;MTIAEARPLISRCAERMDALSGDRVFDEWAIITLTQGGAKLVAYQGPRVEKFRSRFNADIRPLQVELEGRKLEVGEFAFVPDAAGTAYDACVRIGPQAYLWWNNTDATMADIRARGSWMPAQKVFADLCELFRRDACIAE
;
A
#
# COMPACT_ATOMS: atom_id res chain seq x y z
N MET A 1 -10.16 0.46 -13.66
CA MET A 1 -9.85 -0.98 -13.58
C MET A 1 -10.56 -1.64 -12.40
N THR A 2 -10.71 -2.96 -12.44
CA THR A 2 -11.17 -3.77 -11.30
C THR A 2 -10.02 -4.05 -10.33
N ILE A 3 -10.35 -4.44 -9.09
CA ILE A 3 -9.33 -4.90 -8.14
C ILE A 3 -8.63 -6.17 -8.64
N ALA A 4 -9.34 -7.06 -9.33
CA ALA A 4 -8.76 -8.26 -9.91
C ALA A 4 -7.64 -7.93 -10.93
N GLU A 5 -7.84 -6.92 -11.75
CA GLU A 5 -6.84 -6.42 -12.72
C GLU A 5 -5.69 -5.66 -12.05
N ALA A 6 -5.96 -4.94 -10.96
CA ALA A 6 -4.94 -4.19 -10.22
C ALA A 6 -3.92 -5.10 -9.53
N ARG A 7 -4.34 -6.25 -8.99
CA ARG A 7 -3.48 -7.18 -8.23
C ARG A 7 -2.19 -7.58 -8.97
N PRO A 8 -2.22 -8.12 -10.20
CA PRO A 8 -1.00 -8.48 -10.90
C PRO A 8 -0.12 -7.27 -11.24
N LEU A 9 -0.70 -6.08 -11.43
CA LEU A 9 0.05 -4.84 -11.67
C LEU A 9 0.82 -4.42 -10.41
N ILE A 10 0.19 -4.55 -9.25
CA ILE A 10 0.79 -4.28 -7.93
C ILE A 10 1.92 -5.27 -7.64
N SER A 11 1.69 -6.57 -7.81
CA SER A 11 2.74 -7.58 -7.59
C SER A 11 3.93 -7.36 -8.53
N ARG A 12 3.68 -7.07 -9.82
CA ARG A 12 4.74 -6.74 -10.77
C ARG A 12 5.47 -5.44 -10.42
N CYS A 13 4.77 -4.46 -9.85
CA CYS A 13 5.41 -3.24 -9.35
C CYS A 13 6.40 -3.57 -8.22
N ALA A 14 5.99 -4.41 -7.25
CA ALA A 14 6.87 -4.86 -6.17
C ALA A 14 8.13 -5.55 -6.71
N GLU A 15 7.96 -6.54 -7.59
CA GLU A 15 9.07 -7.27 -8.21
C GLU A 15 10.03 -6.35 -8.99
N ARG A 16 9.49 -5.36 -9.69
CA ARG A 16 10.30 -4.39 -10.44
C ARG A 16 11.05 -3.42 -9.51
N MET A 17 10.42 -3.00 -8.41
CA MET A 17 11.10 -2.20 -7.39
C MET A 17 12.28 -2.97 -6.82
N ASP A 18 12.07 -4.23 -6.45
CA ASP A 18 13.13 -5.09 -5.88
C ASP A 18 14.27 -5.32 -6.89
N ALA A 19 13.94 -5.63 -8.14
CA ALA A 19 14.92 -5.85 -9.19
C ALA A 19 15.81 -4.63 -9.47
N LEU A 20 15.24 -3.42 -9.40
CA LEU A 20 16.00 -2.16 -9.59
C LEU A 20 16.79 -1.76 -8.36
N SER A 21 16.31 -2.14 -7.17
CA SER A 21 16.90 -1.75 -5.89
C SER A 21 18.00 -2.72 -5.44
N GLY A 22 17.98 -3.96 -5.95
CA GLY A 22 18.87 -5.03 -5.49
C GLY A 22 18.52 -5.55 -4.09
N ASP A 23 17.39 -5.11 -3.52
CA ASP A 23 16.90 -5.44 -2.20
C ASP A 23 15.37 -5.31 -2.16
N ARG A 24 14.71 -5.94 -1.19
CA ARG A 24 13.26 -5.85 -1.02
C ARG A 24 12.84 -4.47 -0.52
N VAL A 25 12.05 -3.76 -1.33
CA VAL A 25 11.50 -2.46 -0.94
C VAL A 25 10.20 -2.66 -0.16
N PHE A 26 9.26 -3.40 -0.73
CA PHE A 26 8.02 -3.80 -0.06
C PHE A 26 7.77 -5.28 -0.31
N ASP A 27 7.72 -6.06 0.77
CA ASP A 27 7.47 -7.51 0.73
C ASP A 27 6.01 -7.87 1.04
N GLU A 28 5.20 -6.87 1.38
CA GLU A 28 3.80 -7.03 1.74
C GLU A 28 2.95 -5.89 1.15
N TRP A 29 1.78 -6.24 0.63
CA TRP A 29 0.75 -5.27 0.25
C TRP A 29 -0.66 -5.75 0.54
N ALA A 30 -1.57 -4.79 0.77
CA ALA A 30 -2.98 -5.04 1.02
C ALA A 30 -3.85 -4.03 0.27
N ILE A 31 -4.97 -4.48 -0.29
CA ILE A 31 -6.01 -3.61 -0.83
C ILE A 31 -7.19 -3.61 0.13
N ILE A 32 -7.60 -2.41 0.52
CA ILE A 32 -8.66 -2.19 1.50
C ILE A 32 -9.69 -1.25 0.92
N THR A 33 -10.97 -1.54 1.19
CA THR A 33 -12.06 -0.63 0.87
C THR A 33 -12.65 -0.02 2.14
N LEU A 34 -12.89 1.29 2.13
CA LEU A 34 -13.60 2.00 3.19
C LEU A 34 -15.07 2.14 2.83
N THR A 35 -15.94 1.61 3.68
CA THR A 35 -17.40 1.67 3.54
C THR A 35 -18.01 2.37 4.76
N GLN A 36 -19.30 2.70 4.70
CA GLN A 36 -20.00 3.27 5.86
C GLN A 36 -19.97 2.36 7.11
N GLY A 37 -19.80 1.05 6.92
CA GLY A 37 -19.73 0.06 8.01
C GLY A 37 -18.32 -0.19 8.55
N GLY A 38 -17.32 0.56 8.09
CA GLY A 38 -15.90 0.33 8.40
C GLY A 38 -15.11 -0.09 7.18
N ALA A 39 -13.98 -0.75 7.41
CA ALA A 39 -13.07 -1.14 6.34
C ALA A 39 -13.13 -2.64 6.06
N LYS A 40 -12.84 -3.04 4.82
CA LYS A 40 -12.79 -4.42 4.37
C LYS A 40 -11.46 -4.70 3.68
N LEU A 41 -10.79 -5.77 4.08
CA LEU A 41 -9.65 -6.31 3.35
C LEU A 41 -10.15 -7.02 2.09
N VAL A 42 -9.77 -6.52 0.91
CA VAL A 42 -10.21 -7.04 -0.39
C VAL A 42 -9.17 -7.98 -1.00
N ALA A 43 -7.90 -7.59 -0.94
CA ALA A 43 -6.78 -8.42 -1.41
C ALA A 43 -5.58 -8.24 -0.49
N TYR A 44 -4.72 -9.26 -0.44
CA TYR A 44 -3.51 -9.26 0.36
C TYR A 44 -2.47 -10.17 -0.30
N GLN A 45 -1.21 -9.74 -0.25
CA GLN A 45 -0.05 -10.57 -0.55
C GLN A 45 1.07 -10.20 0.41
N GLY A 46 1.68 -11.19 1.05
CA GLY A 46 2.77 -10.97 1.99
C GLY A 46 2.97 -12.15 2.94
N PRO A 47 4.04 -12.15 3.73
CA PRO A 47 4.42 -13.29 4.56
C PRO A 47 3.56 -13.46 5.84
N ARG A 48 2.70 -12.49 6.18
CA ARG A 48 2.00 -12.44 7.48
C ARG A 48 0.47 -12.53 7.39
N VAL A 49 -0.09 -13.18 6.36
CA VAL A 49 -1.53 -13.16 6.05
C VAL A 49 -2.46 -13.42 7.25
N GLU A 50 -2.16 -14.43 8.07
CA GLU A 50 -2.99 -14.79 9.22
C GLU A 50 -2.94 -13.72 10.32
N LYS A 51 -1.72 -13.27 10.66
CA LYS A 51 -1.49 -12.23 11.66
C LYS A 51 -2.10 -10.90 11.23
N PHE A 52 -1.93 -10.53 9.95
CA PHE A 52 -2.52 -9.32 9.36
C PHE A 52 -4.04 -9.35 9.48
N ARG A 53 -4.69 -10.44 9.04
CA ARG A 53 -6.15 -10.60 9.11
C ARG A 53 -6.68 -10.53 10.55
N SER A 54 -5.99 -11.14 11.51
CA SER A 54 -6.41 -11.15 12.91
C SER A 54 -6.41 -9.76 13.57
N ARG A 55 -5.51 -8.87 13.13
CA ARG A 55 -5.35 -7.52 13.70
C ARG A 55 -6.00 -6.41 12.87
N PHE A 56 -6.38 -6.72 11.63
CA PHE A 56 -6.94 -5.78 10.67
C PHE A 56 -7.99 -4.83 11.28
N ASN A 57 -8.99 -5.36 11.98
CA ASN A 57 -10.06 -4.56 12.56
C ASN A 57 -9.61 -3.64 13.71
N ALA A 58 -8.56 -4.01 14.44
CA ALA A 58 -8.02 -3.20 15.52
C ALA A 58 -7.17 -2.05 14.97
N ASP A 59 -6.38 -2.33 13.93
CA ASP A 59 -5.41 -1.38 13.37
C ASP A 59 -6.06 -0.35 12.42
N ILE A 60 -7.22 -0.68 11.84
CA ILE A 60 -7.84 0.14 10.79
C ILE A 60 -8.64 1.35 11.32
N ARG A 61 -9.14 1.33 12.56
CA ARG A 61 -10.03 2.39 13.08
C ARG A 61 -9.33 3.75 13.27
N PRO A 62 -8.18 3.84 13.97
CA PRO A 62 -7.46 5.12 14.07
C PRO A 62 -7.04 5.64 12.70
N LEU A 63 -6.76 4.71 11.79
CA LEU A 63 -6.25 4.99 10.48
C LEU A 63 -7.31 5.42 9.47
N GLN A 64 -8.55 4.93 9.60
CA GLN A 64 -9.71 5.47 8.88
C GLN A 64 -9.87 6.96 9.16
N VAL A 65 -9.78 7.36 10.42
CA VAL A 65 -9.89 8.77 10.84
C VAL A 65 -8.75 9.60 10.23
N GLU A 66 -7.52 9.07 10.23
CA GLU A 66 -6.38 9.75 9.62
C GLU A 66 -6.52 9.90 8.10
N LEU A 67 -6.95 8.85 7.39
CA LEU A 67 -7.13 8.88 5.94
C LEU A 67 -8.31 9.78 5.52
N GLU A 68 -9.42 9.76 6.26
CA GLU A 68 -10.54 10.67 6.07
C GLU A 68 -10.13 12.14 6.28
N GLY A 69 -9.23 12.39 7.24
CA GLY A 69 -8.67 13.71 7.50
C GLY A 69 -7.69 14.20 6.42
N ARG A 70 -6.86 13.30 5.87
CA ARG A 70 -5.86 13.64 4.83
C ARG A 70 -6.47 13.87 3.45
N LYS A 71 -7.64 13.29 3.15
CA LYS A 71 -8.34 13.43 1.86
C LYS A 71 -7.44 13.24 0.63
N LEU A 72 -6.65 12.16 0.62
CA LEU A 72 -5.78 11.83 -0.52
C LEU A 72 -6.61 11.78 -1.81
N GLU A 73 -6.12 12.34 -2.91
CA GLU A 73 -6.73 12.16 -4.23
C GLU A 73 -6.37 10.80 -4.83
N VAL A 74 -7.11 10.33 -5.84
CA VAL A 74 -6.77 9.05 -6.50
C VAL A 74 -5.40 9.14 -7.17
N GLY A 75 -4.55 8.15 -6.90
CA GLY A 75 -3.15 8.11 -7.29
C GLY A 75 -2.23 8.95 -6.40
N GLU A 76 -2.75 9.59 -5.36
CA GLU A 76 -1.92 10.22 -4.32
C GLU A 76 -1.53 9.18 -3.26
N PHE A 77 -0.36 9.38 -2.67
CA PHE A 77 0.19 8.50 -1.66
C PHE A 77 0.78 9.28 -0.50
N ALA A 78 0.82 8.64 0.66
CA ALA A 78 1.50 9.13 1.85
C ALA A 78 2.32 8.01 2.48
N PHE A 79 3.50 8.36 2.96
CA PHE A 79 4.27 7.51 3.87
C PHE A 79 3.80 7.75 5.30
N VAL A 80 3.81 6.70 6.11
CA VAL A 80 3.50 6.80 7.54
C VAL A 80 4.83 6.85 8.30
N PRO A 81 5.24 8.00 8.82
CA PRO A 81 6.40 8.06 9.72
C PRO A 81 6.12 7.24 10.99
N ASP A 82 7.13 6.55 11.50
CA ASP A 82 7.08 5.76 12.74
C ASP A 82 6.06 4.60 12.74
N ALA A 83 5.86 3.99 11.58
CA ALA A 83 5.03 2.81 11.39
C ALA A 83 5.58 1.51 12.02
N ALA A 84 6.67 1.55 12.80
CA ALA A 84 7.29 0.38 13.41
C ALA A 84 6.29 -0.35 14.34
N GLY A 85 5.71 -1.44 13.86
CA GLY A 85 4.66 -2.18 14.56
C GLY A 85 3.22 -1.80 14.19
N THR A 86 3.03 -0.88 13.24
CA THR A 86 1.73 -0.61 12.60
C THR A 86 1.54 -1.47 11.34
N ALA A 87 0.36 -1.37 10.72
CA ALA A 87 -0.05 -2.24 9.63
C ALA A 87 0.69 -2.01 8.28
N TYR A 88 1.20 -0.80 7.99
CA TYR A 88 1.84 -0.47 6.70
C TYR A 88 2.78 0.75 6.72
N ASP A 89 3.68 0.82 5.75
CA ASP A 89 4.69 1.88 5.54
C ASP A 89 4.25 3.00 4.58
N ALA A 90 3.50 2.64 3.52
CA ALA A 90 2.95 3.59 2.56
C ALA A 90 1.50 3.27 2.21
N CYS A 91 0.69 4.30 2.03
CA CYS A 91 -0.70 4.19 1.59
C CYS A 91 -0.90 5.00 0.30
N VAL A 92 -1.54 4.38 -0.69
CA VAL A 92 -1.94 5.00 -1.96
C VAL A 92 -3.47 4.93 -2.05
N ARG A 93 -4.14 6.03 -2.40
CA ARG A 93 -5.56 5.95 -2.75
C ARG A 93 -5.66 5.46 -4.20
N ILE A 94 -6.17 4.26 -4.41
CA ILE A 94 -6.23 3.64 -5.74
C ILE A 94 -7.62 3.76 -6.38
N GLY A 95 -8.63 4.17 -5.62
CA GLY A 95 -9.98 4.41 -6.10
C GLY A 95 -10.81 5.26 -5.11
N PRO A 96 -12.09 5.53 -5.40
CA PRO A 96 -12.92 6.39 -4.57
C PRO A 96 -13.00 5.94 -3.11
N GLN A 97 -13.04 4.63 -2.88
CA GLN A 97 -13.09 4.03 -1.56
C GLN A 97 -11.97 3.00 -1.34
N ALA A 98 -11.09 2.83 -2.32
CA ALA A 98 -10.07 1.77 -2.32
C ALA A 98 -8.68 2.36 -2.05
N TYR A 99 -7.94 1.69 -1.17
CA TYR A 99 -6.60 2.06 -0.76
C TYR A 99 -5.67 0.86 -0.91
N LEU A 100 -4.45 1.12 -1.37
CA LEU A 100 -3.35 0.17 -1.43
C LEU A 100 -2.36 0.51 -0.33
N TRP A 101 -2.10 -0.46 0.53
CA TRP A 101 -1.07 -0.39 1.54
C TRP A 101 0.14 -1.19 1.11
N TRP A 102 1.30 -0.63 1.35
CA TRP A 102 2.60 -1.24 1.16
C TRP A 102 3.31 -1.33 2.50
N ASN A 103 3.97 -2.44 2.76
CA ASN A 103 4.74 -2.65 3.97
C ASN A 103 6.03 -3.41 3.64
N ASN A 104 7.04 -3.20 4.48
CA ASN A 104 8.22 -4.02 4.58
C ASN A 104 8.23 -4.68 5.97
N THR A 105 8.32 -6.00 6.04
CA THR A 105 8.22 -6.71 7.33
C THR A 105 9.52 -6.72 8.13
N ASP A 106 10.66 -6.40 7.50
CA ASP A 106 12.00 -6.50 8.07
C ASP A 106 12.72 -5.15 8.24
N ALA A 107 12.29 -4.09 7.56
CA ALA A 107 12.93 -2.78 7.56
C ALA A 107 11.92 -1.63 7.57
N THR A 108 12.26 -0.51 8.23
CA THR A 108 11.44 0.70 8.16
C THR A 108 11.72 1.48 6.87
N MET A 109 10.81 2.39 6.48
CA MET A 109 11.10 3.34 5.39
C MET A 109 12.36 4.20 5.64
N ALA A 110 12.72 4.46 6.90
CA ALA A 110 13.97 5.16 7.22
C ALA A 110 15.18 4.30 6.86
N ASP A 111 15.15 3.00 7.20
CA ASP A 111 16.21 2.05 6.86
C ASP A 111 16.34 1.86 5.35
N ILE A 112 15.21 1.69 4.64
CA ILE A 112 15.17 1.50 3.18
C ILE A 112 15.75 2.73 2.46
N ARG A 113 15.46 3.94 2.96
CA ARG A 113 16.04 5.19 2.43
C ARG A 113 17.54 5.30 2.74
N ALA A 114 17.96 4.97 3.96
CA ALA A 114 19.35 5.03 4.37
C ALA A 114 20.25 4.08 3.56
N ARG A 115 19.74 2.91 3.19
CA ARG A 115 20.45 1.93 2.33
C ARG A 115 20.46 2.31 0.85
N GLY A 116 19.68 3.32 0.45
CA GLY A 116 19.58 3.77 -0.93
C GLY A 116 18.61 2.97 -1.81
N SER A 117 18.03 1.88 -1.30
CA SER A 117 17.11 0.99 -2.04
C SER A 117 15.86 1.73 -2.54
N TRP A 118 15.38 2.75 -1.83
CA TRP A 118 14.21 3.51 -2.27
C TRP A 118 14.43 4.30 -3.57
N MET A 119 15.62 4.87 -3.78
CA MET A 119 15.89 5.78 -4.89
C MET A 119 15.60 5.17 -6.29
N PRO A 120 16.13 3.98 -6.64
CA PRO A 120 15.85 3.36 -7.93
C PRO A 120 14.39 2.85 -8.06
N ALA A 121 13.71 2.55 -6.95
CA ALA A 121 12.32 2.10 -6.93
C ALA A 121 11.29 3.22 -7.14
N GLN A 122 11.63 4.48 -6.81
CA GLN A 122 10.72 5.62 -6.83
C GLN A 122 9.94 5.76 -8.14
N LYS A 123 10.63 5.63 -9.29
CA LYS A 123 9.98 5.79 -10.59
C LYS A 123 8.92 4.72 -10.82
N VAL A 124 9.23 3.45 -10.51
CA VAL A 124 8.29 2.35 -10.70
C VAL A 124 7.06 2.52 -9.83
N PHE A 125 7.26 2.92 -8.57
CA PHE A 125 6.18 3.22 -7.65
C PHE A 125 5.31 4.38 -8.13
N ALA A 126 5.93 5.48 -8.58
CA ALA A 126 5.23 6.66 -9.09
C ALA A 126 4.45 6.36 -10.37
N ASP A 127 5.01 5.55 -11.28
CA ASP A 127 4.34 5.11 -12.50
C ASP A 127 3.07 4.31 -12.18
N LEU A 128 3.08 3.47 -11.14
CA LEU A 128 1.89 2.75 -10.68
C LEU A 128 0.85 3.71 -10.09
N CYS A 129 1.27 4.70 -9.30
CA CYS A 129 0.36 5.71 -8.75
C CYS A 129 -0.31 6.54 -9.86
N GLU A 130 0.44 6.93 -10.88
CA GLU A 130 -0.06 7.63 -12.06
C GLU A 130 -1.03 6.76 -12.87
N LEU A 131 -0.77 5.44 -12.95
CA LEU A 131 -1.72 4.51 -13.56
C LEU A 131 -3.08 4.54 -12.85
N PHE A 132 -3.10 4.49 -11.51
CA PHE A 132 -4.35 4.57 -10.75
C PHE A 132 -5.04 5.94 -10.89
N ARG A 133 -4.27 7.02 -11.02
CA ARG A 133 -4.82 8.35 -11.30
C ARG A 133 -5.60 8.38 -12.63
N ARG A 134 -5.10 7.67 -13.64
CA ARG A 134 -5.71 7.59 -14.98
C ARG A 134 -6.86 6.60 -15.06
N ASP A 135 -6.71 5.47 -14.37
CA ASP A 135 -7.66 4.38 -14.39
C ASP A 135 -7.91 3.87 -12.96
N ALA A 136 -8.79 4.58 -12.25
CA ALA A 136 -9.10 4.30 -10.87
C ALA A 136 -9.66 2.89 -10.66
N CYS A 137 -9.34 2.29 -9.52
CA CYS A 137 -9.92 1.05 -9.07
C CYS A 137 -11.38 1.25 -8.67
N ILE A 138 -12.25 0.37 -9.16
CA ILE A 138 -13.65 0.29 -8.75
C ILE A 138 -13.78 -0.88 -7.77
N ALA A 139 -14.36 -0.62 -6.60
CA ALA A 139 -14.70 -1.67 -5.66
C ALA A 139 -15.94 -2.42 -6.18
N GLU A 140 -15.84 -3.75 -6.29
CA GLU A 140 -16.96 -4.64 -6.63
C GLU A 140 -17.85 -4.93 -5.42
#